data_AF-A0AAD6FZH0-F1
#
_entry.id   AF-A0AAD6FZH0-F1
#
_cell.length_a   1.000
_cell.length_b   1.000
_cell.length_c   1.000
_cell.angle_alpha   90.00
_cell.angle_beta   90.00
_cell.angle_gamma   90.00
#
_symmetry.space_group_name_H-M   'P 1'
#
loop_
_entity.id
_entity.type
_entity.pdbx_description
1 polymer ?
#
loop_
_entity_poly.entity_id
_entity_poly.type
_entity_poly.pdbx_seq_one_letter_code
_entity_poly.pdbx_strand_id
1 'polypeptide(L)'
;MRGVYNPWASVHDSVITEVSSLLEKYPDYTLESTGHSLGGALTYVSYVALAQNFPGTPITSNAMAAFPIGNTAWANFGTAQNGTLNRGNNVGDGVPVSSN
;
A
#
# COMPACT_ATOMS: atom_id res chain seq x y z
N MET A 1 2.88 6.69 11.40
CA MET A 1 3.38 8.06 11.08
C MET A 1 2.22 8.91 10.55
N ARG A 2 1.87 10.04 11.21
CA ARG A 2 0.66 10.84 10.85
C ARG A 2 0.72 11.44 9.44
N GLY A 3 1.92 11.78 8.95
CA GLY A 3 2.14 12.35 7.62
C GLY A 3 1.77 11.45 6.44
N VAL A 4 1.64 10.14 6.66
CA VAL A 4 1.16 9.18 5.65
C VAL A 4 -0.26 8.71 5.97
N TYR A 5 -0.56 8.50 7.27
CA TYR A 5 -1.89 8.05 7.68
C TYR A 5 -2.99 9.07 7.34
N ASN A 6 -2.80 10.36 7.65
CA ASN A 6 -3.83 11.37 7.40
C ASN A 6 -4.24 11.48 5.91
N PRO A 7 -3.30 11.62 4.96
CA PRO A 7 -3.69 11.66 3.55
C PRO A 7 -4.32 10.36 3.07
N TRP A 8 -3.84 9.18 3.51
CA TRP A 8 -4.51 7.91 3.19
C TRP A 8 -5.93 7.85 3.73
N ALA A 9 -6.11 8.20 5.01
CA ALA A 9 -7.41 8.16 5.69
C ALA A 9 -8.44 9.08 4.99
N SER A 10 -8.01 10.21 4.44
CA SER A 10 -8.92 11.13 3.72
C SER A 10 -9.50 10.57 2.42
N VAL A 11 -8.88 9.54 1.84
CA VAL A 11 -9.33 8.92 0.58
C VAL A 11 -9.69 7.44 0.72
N HIS A 12 -9.47 6.85 1.90
CA HIS A 12 -9.66 5.42 2.16
C HIS A 12 -11.03 4.92 1.70
N ASP A 13 -12.11 5.54 2.18
CA ASP A 13 -13.47 5.05 1.92
C ASP A 13 -13.81 5.13 0.43
N SER A 14 -13.45 6.23 -0.23
CA SER A 14 -13.66 6.40 -1.68
C SER A 14 -12.90 5.35 -2.50
N VAL A 15 -11.66 5.03 -2.12
CA VAL A 15 -10.87 3.99 -2.80
C VAL A 15 -11.47 2.60 -2.58
N ILE A 16 -11.83 2.25 -1.34
CA ILE A 16 -12.40 0.92 -1.04
C ILE A 16 -13.77 0.74 -1.72
N THR A 17 -14.63 1.76 -1.72
CA THR A 17 -15.91 1.71 -2.44
C THR A 17 -15.73 1.47 -3.94
N GLU A 18 -14.81 2.20 -4.58
CA GLU A 18 -14.57 2.04 -6.01
C GLU A 18 -13.96 0.68 -6.35
N VAL A 19 -13.00 0.20 -5.56
CA VAL A 19 -12.42 -1.14 -5.78
C VAL A 19 -13.46 -2.24 -5.61
N SER A 20 -14.35 -2.12 -4.62
CA SER A 20 -15.47 -3.07 -4.46
C SER A 20 -16.37 -3.09 -5.69
N SER A 21 -16.77 -1.92 -6.19
CA SER A 21 -17.56 -1.77 -7.42
C SER A 21 -16.87 -2.41 -8.64
N LEU A 22 -15.55 -2.21 -8.77
CA LEU A 22 -14.77 -2.82 -9.85
C LEU A 22 -14.66 -4.34 -9.73
N LEU A 23 -14.53 -4.90 -8.52
CA LEU A 23 -14.51 -6.35 -8.33
C LEU A 23 -15.88 -6.99 -8.61
N GLU A 24 -16.98 -6.30 -8.31
CA GLU A 24 -18.32 -6.76 -8.73
C GLU A 24 -18.46 -6.81 -10.25
N LYS A 25 -17.88 -5.81 -10.94
CA LYS A 25 -17.91 -5.71 -12.40
C LYS A 25 -16.93 -6.66 -13.10
N TYR A 26 -15.80 -6.95 -12.45
CA TYR A 26 -14.69 -7.75 -12.98
C TYR A 26 -14.26 -8.80 -11.93
N PRO A 27 -15.08 -9.83 -11.68
CA PRO A 27 -14.87 -10.75 -10.55
C PRO A 27 -13.61 -11.62 -10.66
N ASP A 28 -13.07 -11.78 -11.87
CA ASP A 28 -11.87 -12.58 -12.12
C ASP A 28 -10.57 -11.77 -12.04
N TYR A 29 -10.65 -10.46 -11.79
CA TYR A 29 -9.47 -9.60 -11.73
C TYR A 29 -8.78 -9.70 -10.37
N THR A 30 -7.46 -9.50 -10.39
CA THR A 30 -6.64 -9.36 -9.18
C THR A 30 -6.48 -7.89 -8.80
N LEU A 31 -5.92 -7.63 -7.62
CA LEU A 31 -5.66 -6.28 -7.13
C LEU A 31 -4.21 -5.87 -7.34
N GLU A 32 -4.02 -4.61 -7.70
CA GLU A 32 -2.72 -3.96 -7.62
C GLU A 32 -2.80 -2.59 -6.96
N SER A 33 -1.69 -2.18 -6.33
CA SER A 33 -1.52 -0.79 -5.90
C SER A 33 -0.09 -0.34 -6.11
N THR A 34 0.10 0.90 -6.54
CA THR A 34 1.40 1.42 -6.94
C THR A 34 1.53 2.91 -6.63
N GLY A 35 2.75 3.36 -6.42
CA GLY A 35 3.03 4.76 -6.12
C GLY A 35 4.51 5.05 -6.01
N HIS A 36 4.88 6.31 -6.21
CA HIS A 36 6.26 6.80 -6.14
C HIS A 36 6.43 7.86 -5.04
N SER A 37 7.58 7.88 -4.37
CA SER A 37 7.90 8.85 -3.30
C SER A 37 6.87 8.78 -2.16
N LEU A 38 6.19 9.90 -1.81
CA LEU A 38 5.06 9.88 -0.87
C LEU A 38 3.95 8.90 -1.33
N GLY A 39 3.72 8.78 -2.63
CA GLY A 39 2.80 7.80 -3.19
C GLY A 39 3.22 6.36 -2.88
N GLY A 40 4.52 6.06 -2.91
CA GLY A 40 5.04 4.75 -2.54
C GLY A 40 4.90 4.47 -1.04
N ALA A 41 5.02 5.50 -0.20
CA ALA A 41 4.71 5.39 1.22
C ALA A 41 3.22 5.13 1.47
N LEU A 42 2.32 5.75 0.70
CA LEU A 42 0.88 5.47 0.72
C LEU A 42 0.59 4.03 0.24
N THR A 43 1.37 3.51 -0.72
CA THR A 43 1.25 2.12 -1.20
C THR A 43 1.39 1.08 -0.09
N TYR A 44 2.17 1.36 0.96
CA TYR A 44 2.24 0.46 2.12
C TYR A 44 0.91 0.36 2.86
N VAL A 45 0.19 1.47 2.97
CA VAL A 45 -1.12 1.51 3.65
C VAL A 45 -2.20 0.94 2.73
N SER A 46 -2.16 1.24 1.44
CA SER A 46 -3.11 0.67 0.46
C SER A 46 -2.99 -0.84 0.36
N TYR A 47 -1.78 -1.39 0.35
CA TYR A 47 -1.56 -2.84 0.34
C TYR A 47 -2.27 -3.52 1.52
N VAL A 48 -2.06 -3.01 2.73
CA VAL A 48 -2.70 -3.54 3.94
C VAL A 48 -4.22 -3.35 3.89
N ALA A 49 -4.70 -2.17 3.49
CA ALA A 49 -6.13 -1.88 3.42
C ALA A 49 -6.85 -2.79 2.41
N LEU A 50 -6.28 -2.99 1.22
CA LEU A 50 -6.83 -3.86 0.20
C LEU A 50 -6.80 -5.33 0.63
N ALA A 51 -5.69 -5.82 1.21
CA ALA A 51 -5.59 -7.19 1.70
C ALA A 51 -6.62 -7.50 2.82
N GLN A 52 -6.89 -6.54 3.70
CA GLN A 52 -7.85 -6.71 4.80
C GLN A 52 -9.31 -6.60 4.35
N ASN A 53 -9.62 -5.72 3.39
CA ASN A 53 -10.99 -5.54 2.90
C ASN A 53 -11.38 -6.63 1.87
N PHE A 54 -10.41 -7.17 1.12
CA PHE A 54 -10.63 -8.13 0.05
C PHE A 54 -9.73 -9.38 0.22
N PRO A 55 -9.84 -10.13 1.33
CA PRO A 55 -8.90 -11.20 1.69
C PRO A 55 -8.88 -12.40 0.72
N GLY A 56 -9.90 -12.53 -0.13
CA GLY A 56 -9.99 -13.58 -1.15
C GLY A 56 -9.36 -13.20 -2.50
N THR A 57 -8.98 -11.95 -2.70
CA THR A 57 -8.50 -11.46 -3.99
C THR A 57 -6.97 -11.34 -3.98
N PRO A 58 -6.24 -12.01 -4.89
CA PRO A 58 -4.78 -11.89 -4.96
C PRO A 58 -4.34 -10.44 -5.15
N ILE A 59 -3.31 -10.01 -4.43
CA ILE A 59 -2.79 -8.63 -4.48
C ILE A 59 -1.29 -8.58 -4.70
N THR A 60 -0.85 -7.70 -5.60
CA THR A 60 0.56 -7.31 -5.76
C THR A 60 0.69 -5.79 -5.70
N SER A 61 1.53 -5.28 -4.81
CA SER A 61 1.74 -3.84 -4.64
C SER A 61 3.20 -3.45 -4.84
N ASN A 62 3.43 -2.31 -5.49
CA ASN A 62 4.76 -1.83 -5.86
C ASN A 62 4.99 -0.42 -5.32
N ALA A 63 5.73 -0.31 -4.21
CA ALA A 63 6.09 0.97 -3.60
C ALA A 63 7.45 1.43 -4.14
N MET A 64 7.47 2.53 -4.88
CA MET A 64 8.67 3.05 -5.52
C MET A 64 9.27 4.24 -4.74
N ALA A 65 10.59 4.24 -4.53
CA ALA A 65 11.32 5.33 -3.86
C ALA A 65 10.67 5.76 -2.52
N ALA A 66 10.26 4.79 -1.72
CA ALA A 66 9.41 5.02 -0.55
C ALA A 66 10.19 4.93 0.77
N PHE A 67 9.92 5.88 1.67
CA PHE A 67 10.48 5.93 3.03
C PHE A 67 9.66 5.09 4.02
N PRO A 68 10.25 4.51 5.08
CA PRO A 68 9.52 3.72 6.08
C PRO A 68 8.50 4.56 6.86
N ILE A 69 7.35 3.97 7.24
CA ILE A 69 6.19 4.73 7.79
C ILE A 69 5.70 4.30 9.19
N GLY A 70 6.41 3.38 9.84
CA GLY A 70 5.98 2.80 11.10
C GLY A 70 7.10 2.07 11.84
N ASN A 71 6.76 1.56 13.02
CA ASN A 71 7.65 0.76 13.84
C ASN A 71 7.70 -0.71 13.37
N THR A 72 8.45 -1.55 14.08
CA THR A 72 8.55 -2.99 13.79
C THR A 72 7.19 -3.70 13.84
N ALA A 73 6.29 -3.29 14.73
CA ALA A 73 4.95 -3.88 14.79
C ALA A 73 4.15 -3.61 13.51
N TRP A 74 4.23 -2.38 12.96
CA TRP A 74 3.66 -2.06 11.65
C TRP A 74 4.29 -2.88 10.52
N ALA A 75 5.62 -3.00 10.50
CA ALA A 75 6.32 -3.80 9.48
C ALA A 75 5.88 -5.27 9.52
N ASN A 76 5.83 -5.86 10.72
CA ASN A 76 5.39 -7.24 10.92
C ASN A 76 3.92 -7.43 10.51
N PHE A 77 3.06 -6.46 10.81
CA PHE A 77 1.65 -6.49 10.38
C PHE A 77 1.53 -6.47 8.85
N GLY A 78 2.32 -5.64 8.17
CA GLY A 78 2.42 -5.63 6.71
C GLY A 78 2.90 -6.97 6.15
N THR A 79 3.95 -7.57 6.73
CA THR A 79 4.47 -8.89 6.31
C THR A 79 3.45 -10.01 6.49
N ALA A 80 2.53 -9.90 7.44
CA ALA A 80 1.51 -10.92 7.70
C ALA A 80 0.33 -10.89 6.71
N GLN A 81 0.23 -9.88 5.85
CA GLN A 81 -0.87 -9.78 4.89
C GLN A 81 -0.72 -10.81 3.77
N ASN A 82 -1.85 -11.28 3.24
CA ASN A 82 -1.86 -12.20 2.10
C ASN A 82 -1.63 -11.43 0.80
N GLY A 83 -0.47 -11.62 0.17
CA GLY A 83 -0.10 -11.00 -1.11
C GLY A 83 1.35 -10.55 -1.14
N THR A 84 1.75 -9.84 -2.20
CA THR A 84 3.14 -9.41 -2.41
C THR A 84 3.28 -7.91 -2.32
N LEU A 85 4.19 -7.42 -1.48
CA LEU A 85 4.58 -6.01 -1.42
C LEU A 85 6.04 -5.86 -1.85
N ASN A 86 6.26 -5.28 -3.02
CA ASN A 86 7.58 -4.98 -3.57
C ASN A 86 8.00 -3.55 -3.23
N ARG A 87 9.29 -3.36 -2.98
CA ARG A 87 9.92 -2.05 -2.85
C ARG A 87 10.92 -1.82 -3.97
N GLY A 88 10.57 -0.97 -4.93
CA GLY A 88 11.44 -0.56 -6.03
C GLY A 88 12.20 0.71 -5.68
N ASN A 89 13.53 0.64 -5.55
CA ASN A 89 14.35 1.81 -5.24
C ASN A 89 15.33 2.10 -6.39
N ASN A 90 15.82 3.34 -6.47
CA ASN A 90 16.80 3.76 -7.47
C ASN A 90 18.19 4.00 -6.86
N VAL A 91 19.23 3.83 -7.66
CA VAL A 91 20.62 4.15 -7.27
C VAL A 91 20.73 5.63 -6.91
N GLY A 92 21.39 5.93 -5.79
CA GLY A 92 21.64 7.30 -5.33
C GLY A 92 20.44 7.99 -4.69
N ASP A 93 19.29 7.33 -4.57
CA ASP A 93 18.12 7.87 -3.88
C ASP A 93 18.22 7.64 -2.37
N GLY A 94 18.21 8.74 -1.60
CA GLY A 94 18.24 8.73 -0.14
C GLY A 94 16.86 8.62 0.53
N VAL A 95 15.76 8.76 -0.22
CA VAL A 95 14.40 8.69 0.35
C VAL A 95 14.15 7.35 1.08
N PRO A 96 14.52 6.18 0.53
CA PRO A 96 14.29 4.88 1.18
C PRO A 96 14.94 4.71 2.55
N VAL A 97 15.98 5.49 2.85
CA VAL A 97 16.75 5.44 4.12
C VAL A 97 16.50 6.65 5.01
N SER A 98 15.60 7.55 4.62
CA SER A 98 15.23 8.68 5.45
C SER A 98 14.56 8.20 6.75
N SER A 99 15.16 8.58 7.88
CA SER A 99 14.57 8.43 9.20
C SER A 99 13.97 9.77 9.61
N ASN A 100 12.65 9.81 9.77
CA ASN A 100 11.94 10.91 10.44
C ASN A 100 11.62 10.51 11.87
#